data_AF-A6KN79-F1
#
_entry.id   AF-A6KN79-F1
#
_cell.length_a   1.000
_cell.length_b   1.000
_cell.length_c   1.000
_cell.angle_alpha   90.00
_cell.angle_beta   90.00
_cell.angle_gamma   90.00
#
_symmetry.space_group_name_H-M   'P 1'
#
loop_
_entity.id
_entity.type
_entity.pdbx_description
1 polymer ?
#
loop_
_entity_poly.entity_id
_entity_poly.type
_entity_poly.pdbx_seq_one_letter_code
_entity_poly.pdbx_strand_id
1 'polypeptide(L)'
;MSTYECGTYEKDEEGVSQPSIVNLYEKCRKGVAKMDQIISRYRVGLRSKKRSLGLVSYMINVAMNNAWQLHRICNPGSPLDLLGFWKCVACFYLGHDINLSD
;
A
#
# COMPACT_ATOMS: atom_id res chain seq x y z
N MET A 1 -35.83 -7.33 -4.43
CA MET A 1 -34.42 -7.55 -4.03
C MET A 1 -33.59 -6.56 -4.83
N SER A 2 -33.36 -5.37 -4.29
CA SER A 2 -32.76 -4.26 -5.05
C SER A 2 -31.25 -4.46 -5.13
N THR A 3 -30.73 -4.68 -6.33
CA THR A 3 -29.30 -4.70 -6.62
C THR A 3 -28.83 -3.25 -6.69
N TYR A 4 -28.02 -2.84 -5.71
CA TYR A 4 -27.28 -1.58 -5.80
C TYR A 4 -26.10 -1.82 -6.75
N GLU A 5 -26.27 -1.42 -8.02
CA GLU A 5 -25.15 -1.27 -8.95
C GLU A 5 -24.25 -0.13 -8.45
N CYS A 6 -23.01 -0.49 -8.09
CA CYS A 6 -21.99 0.47 -7.69
C CYS A 6 -21.47 1.18 -8.95
N GLY A 7 -22.01 2.36 -9.22
CA GLY A 7 -21.58 3.19 -10.34
C GLY A 7 -20.11 3.57 -10.25
N THR A 8 -19.32 3.17 -11.24
CA THR A 8 -18.02 3.76 -11.54
C THR A 8 -18.25 5.13 -12.17
N TYR A 9 -18.26 6.19 -11.36
CA TYR A 9 -18.23 7.55 -11.88
C TYR A 9 -16.77 7.95 -12.09
N GLU A 10 -16.23 7.57 -13.25
CA GLU A 10 -15.10 8.27 -13.85
C GLU A 10 -15.69 9.27 -14.84
N LYS A 11 -15.82 10.52 -14.40
CA LYS A 11 -16.00 11.65 -15.31
C LYS A 11 -15.34 12.86 -14.65
N ASP A 12 -14.09 13.12 -15.05
CA ASP A 12 -13.48 14.42 -14.87
C ASP A 12 -14.24 15.39 -15.79
N GLU A 13 -15.40 15.89 -15.34
CA GLU A 13 -16.03 17.05 -15.93
C GLU A 13 -15.42 18.29 -15.28
N GLU A 14 -14.50 18.90 -16.03
CA GLU A 14 -13.98 20.24 -15.78
C GLU A 14 -15.15 21.21 -15.58
N GLY A 15 -15.42 21.63 -14.34
CA GLY A 15 -16.23 22.81 -14.06
C GLY A 15 -17.33 22.70 -12.99
N VAL A 16 -17.58 21.53 -12.38
CA VAL A 16 -18.58 21.45 -11.29
C VAL A 16 -17.89 21.60 -9.94
N SER A 17 -18.24 22.65 -9.17
CA SER A 17 -17.73 22.83 -7.80
C SER A 17 -18.23 21.71 -6.89
N GLN A 18 -17.45 20.64 -6.73
CA GLN A 18 -17.77 19.60 -5.76
C GLN A 18 -17.68 20.17 -4.34
N PRO A 19 -18.63 19.84 -3.46
CA PRO A 19 -18.53 20.21 -2.05
C PRO A 19 -17.30 19.54 -1.40
N SER A 20 -16.66 20.24 -0.48
CA SER A 20 -15.41 19.83 0.16
C SER A 20 -15.44 18.42 0.77
N ILE A 21 -16.61 17.99 1.26
CA ILE A 21 -16.84 16.65 1.81
C ILE A 21 -16.72 15.54 0.76
N VAL A 22 -17.20 15.78 -0.46
CA VAL A 22 -17.15 14.79 -1.56
C VAL A 22 -15.71 14.62 -2.04
N ASN A 23 -14.97 15.73 -2.19
CA ASN A 23 -13.56 15.70 -2.53
C ASN A 23 -12.72 14.97 -1.45
N LEU A 24 -13.00 15.24 -0.16
CA LEU A 24 -12.34 14.52 0.94
C LEU A 24 -12.60 13.01 0.88
N TYR A 25 -13.86 12.61 0.66
CA TYR A 25 -14.22 11.20 0.52
C TYR A 25 -13.50 10.55 -0.67
N GLU A 26 -13.50 11.20 -1.83
CA GLU A 26 -12.80 10.70 -3.02
C GLU A 26 -11.31 10.52 -2.77
N LYS A 27 -10.65 11.50 -2.13
CA LYS A 27 -9.23 11.44 -1.81
C LYS A 27 -8.90 10.28 -0.88
N CYS A 28 -9.71 10.10 0.18
CA CYS A 28 -9.56 8.98 1.11
C CYS A 28 -9.82 7.63 0.43
N ARG A 29 -10.90 7.51 -0.36
CA ARG A 29 -11.24 6.30 -1.13
C ARG A 29 -10.13 5.92 -2.10
N LYS A 30 -9.58 6.90 -2.83
CA LYS A 30 -8.45 6.70 -3.76
C LYS A 30 -7.20 6.18 -3.03
N GLY A 31 -6.95 6.63 -1.80
CA GLY A 31 -5.85 6.12 -0.96
C GLY A 31 -6.01 4.64 -0.61
N VAL A 32 -7.20 4.24 -0.13
CA VAL A 32 -7.50 2.85 0.21
C VAL A 32 -7.42 1.94 -1.02
N ALA A 33 -7.98 2.37 -2.15
CA ALA A 33 -7.95 1.61 -3.40
C ALA A 33 -6.51 1.39 -3.90
N LYS A 34 -5.65 2.42 -3.84
CA LYS A 34 -4.23 2.29 -4.21
C LYS A 34 -3.50 1.31 -3.30
N MET A 35 -3.76 1.36 -2.01
CA MET A 35 -3.15 0.44 -1.04
C MET A 35 -3.58 -1.01 -1.31
N ASP A 36 -4.86 -1.26 -1.56
CA ASP A 36 -5.38 -2.59 -1.90
C ASP A 36 -4.76 -3.13 -3.20
N GLN A 37 -4.61 -2.28 -4.21
CA GLN A 37 -3.93 -2.63 -5.46
C GLN A 37 -2.46 -3.02 -5.23
N ILE A 38 -1.73 -2.27 -4.39
CA ILE A 38 -0.33 -2.59 -4.07
C ILE A 38 -0.26 -3.92 -3.30
N ILE A 39 -1.14 -4.13 -2.33
CA ILE A 39 -1.18 -5.37 -1.55
C ILE A 39 -1.48 -6.55 -2.46
N SER A 40 -2.40 -6.42 -3.41
CA SER A 40 -2.69 -7.45 -4.41
C SER A 40 -1.47 -7.76 -5.29
N ARG A 41 -0.76 -6.73 -5.77
CA ARG A 41 0.44 -6.88 -6.62
C ARG A 41 1.62 -7.55 -5.92
N TYR A 42 1.87 -7.21 -4.65
CA TYR A 42 3.02 -7.71 -3.90
C TYR A 42 2.65 -8.79 -2.89
N ARG A 43 1.45 -9.37 -3.00
CA ARG A 43 1.01 -10.44 -2.11
C ARG A 43 1.94 -11.64 -2.29
N VAL A 44 2.79 -11.89 -1.29
CA VAL A 44 3.52 -13.15 -1.20
C VAL A 44 2.48 -14.24 -0.99
N GLY A 45 2.40 -15.17 -1.95
CA GLY A 45 1.50 -16.31 -1.91
C GLY A 45 1.90 -17.30 -0.82
N LEU A 46 1.74 -16.92 0.45
CA LEU A 46 1.87 -17.82 1.58
C LEU A 46 0.64 -18.72 1.58
N ARG A 47 0.74 -19.87 0.90
CA ARG A 47 -0.28 -20.93 0.88
C ARG A 47 -0.31 -21.61 2.25
N SER A 48 -0.78 -20.88 3.26
CA SER A 48 -0.99 -21.37 4.61
C SER A 48 -2.45 -21.75 4.82
N LYS A 49 -2.68 -22.90 5.46
CA LYS A 49 -4.02 -23.39 5.83
C LYS A 49 -4.70 -22.51 6.88
N LYS A 50 -3.93 -21.65 7.57
CA LYS A 50 -4.39 -20.76 8.64
C LYS A 50 -4.73 -19.38 8.07
N ARG A 51 -6.01 -18.99 8.11
CA ARG A 51 -6.49 -17.67 7.69
C ARG A 51 -5.75 -16.51 8.37
N SER A 52 -5.32 -16.70 9.62
CA SER A 52 -4.56 -15.72 10.40
C SER A 52 -3.24 -15.30 9.73
N LEU A 53 -2.61 -16.19 8.97
CA LEU A 53 -1.36 -15.88 8.26
C LEU A 53 -1.59 -14.86 7.13
N GLY A 54 -2.80 -14.87 6.54
CA GLY A 54 -3.22 -13.84 5.58
C GLY A 54 -3.32 -12.45 6.20
N LEU A 55 -3.84 -12.36 7.44
CA LEU A 55 -3.92 -11.09 8.18
C LEU A 55 -2.54 -10.56 8.57
N VAL A 56 -1.66 -11.43 9.07
CA VAL A 56 -0.29 -11.04 9.42
C VAL A 56 0.47 -10.56 8.19
N SER A 57 0.39 -11.29 7.07
CA SER A 57 1.00 -10.86 5.80
C SER A 57 0.45 -9.53 5.30
N TYR A 58 -0.86 -9.32 5.44
CA TYR A 58 -1.50 -8.04 5.13
C TYR A 58 -0.90 -6.91 5.98
N MET A 59 -0.85 -7.06 7.30
CA MET A 59 -0.30 -6.04 8.22
C MET A 59 1.16 -5.70 7.89
N ILE A 60 1.99 -6.69 7.58
CA ILE A 60 3.39 -6.46 7.16
C ILE A 60 3.45 -5.63 5.88
N ASN A 61 2.64 -5.98 4.86
CA ASN A 61 2.57 -5.21 3.61
C ASN A 61 2.11 -3.77 3.83
N VAL A 62 1.14 -3.55 4.73
CA VAL A 62 0.68 -2.19 5.11
C VAL A 62 1.82 -1.41 5.75
N ALA A 63 2.49 -2.00 6.74
CA ALA A 63 3.60 -1.37 7.46
C ALA A 63 4.76 -1.00 6.50
N MET A 64 5.13 -1.90 5.60
CA MET A 64 6.17 -1.66 4.58
C MET A 64 5.82 -0.49 3.65
N ASN A 65 4.55 -0.40 3.21
CA ASN A 65 4.10 0.71 2.39
C ASN A 65 4.11 2.04 3.15
N ASN A 66 3.68 2.04 4.41
CA ASN A 66 3.71 3.23 5.26
C ASN A 66 5.15 3.70 5.49
N ALA A 67 6.07 2.78 5.76
CA ALA A 67 7.49 3.08 5.91
C ALA A 67 8.10 3.66 4.64
N TRP A 68 7.75 3.13 3.46
CA TRP A 68 8.20 3.68 2.17
C TRP A 68 7.69 5.10 1.93
N GLN A 69 6.41 5.38 2.20
CA GLN A 69 5.86 6.72 2.07
C GLN A 69 6.55 7.70 3.04
N LEU A 70 6.78 7.27 4.28
CA LEU A 70 7.50 8.07 5.27
C LEU A 70 8.94 8.36 4.81
N HIS A 71 9.65 7.36 4.30
CA HIS A 71 11.00 7.52 3.74
C HIS A 71 11.03 8.57 2.61
N ARG A 72 10.03 8.59 1.73
CA ARG A 72 9.92 9.58 0.66
C ARG A 72 9.67 11.01 1.16
N ILE A 73 8.96 11.15 2.27
CA ILE A 73 8.72 12.45 2.91
C ILE A 73 9.99 12.93 3.61
N CYS A 74 10.69 12.05 4.32
CA CYS A 74 11.91 12.37 5.05
C CYS A 74 13.13 12.58 4.14
N ASN A 75 13.20 11.90 2.99
CA ASN A 75 14.33 11.92 2.07
C ASN A 75 13.89 12.24 0.63
N PRO A 76 13.53 13.51 0.33
CA PRO A 76 13.06 13.90 -0.99
C PRO A 76 14.15 13.79 -2.08
N GLY A 77 15.43 13.77 -1.71
CA GLY A 77 16.57 13.70 -2.64
C GLY A 77 16.92 12.29 -3.13
N SER A 78 16.34 11.24 -2.55
CA SER A 78 16.62 9.85 -2.92
C SER A 78 15.32 9.04 -3.06
N PRO A 79 14.51 9.29 -4.10
CA PRO A 79 13.30 8.54 -4.33
C PRO A 79 13.64 7.10 -4.74
N LEU A 80 13.60 6.17 -3.80
CA LEU A 80 13.64 4.75 -4.08
C LEU A 80 12.27 4.29 -4.61
N ASP A 81 12.27 3.49 -5.68
CA ASP A 81 11.08 2.74 -6.08
C ASP A 81 10.67 1.77 -4.94
N LEU A 82 9.39 1.43 -4.87
CA LEU A 82 8.83 0.58 -3.82
C LEU A 82 9.57 -0.77 -3.72
N LEU A 83 9.85 -1.40 -4.87
CA LEU A 83 10.59 -2.66 -4.90
C LEU A 83 12.04 -2.49 -4.44
N GLY A 84 12.68 -1.36 -4.80
CA GLY A 84 14.02 -1.02 -4.34
C GLY A 84 14.07 -0.86 -2.82
N PHE A 85 13.05 -0.20 -2.24
CA PHE A 85 12.94 -0.05 -0.79
C PHE A 85 12.78 -1.40 -0.10
N TRP A 86 11.95 -2.28 -0.65
CA TRP A 86 11.76 -3.63 -0.10
C TRP A 86 13.05 -4.45 -0.14
N LYS A 87 13.81 -4.40 -1.24
CA LYS A 87 15.12 -5.04 -1.35
C LYS A 87 16.10 -4.48 -0.31
N CYS A 88 16.14 -3.16 -0.13
CA CYS A 88 16.99 -2.51 0.87
C CYS A 88 16.68 -3.01 2.29
N VAL A 89 15.39 -3.03 2.67
CA VAL A 89 14.94 -3.55 3.96
C VAL A 89 15.30 -5.04 4.11
N ALA A 90 15.06 -5.86 3.09
CA ALA A 90 15.40 -7.28 3.13
C ALA A 90 16.91 -7.49 3.29
N CYS A 91 17.74 -6.76 2.53
CA CYS A 91 19.20 -6.80 2.66
C CYS A 91 19.68 -6.33 4.04
N PHE A 92 19.03 -5.32 4.63
CA PHE A 92 19.37 -4.85 5.97
C PHE A 92 19.10 -5.92 7.04
N TYR A 93 17.91 -6.54 7.03
CA TYR A 93 17.58 -7.60 7.99
C TYR A 93 18.41 -8.86 7.77
N LEU A 94 18.50 -9.35 6.53
CA LEU A 94 19.25 -10.58 6.21
C LEU A 94 20.77 -10.40 6.31
N GLY A 95 21.29 -9.22 6.01
CA GLY A 95 22.72 -8.90 6.14
C GLY A 95 23.17 -8.74 7.59
N HIS A 96 22.24 -8.39 8.49
CA HIS A 96 22.49 -8.35 9.92
C HIS A 96 22.68 -9.77 10.50
N ASP A 97 21.92 -10.77 10.03
CA ASP A 97 22.04 -12.16 10.49
C ASP A 97 23.42 -12.78 10.17
N ILE A 98 24.09 -12.35 9.10
CA ILE A 98 25.42 -12.86 8.71
C ILE A 98 26.52 -12.34 9.67
N ASN A 99 26.33 -11.18 10.29
CA ASN A 99 27.30 -10.58 11.23
C ASN A 99 27.11 -11.05 12.69
N LEU A 100 26.12 -11.91 12.98
CA LEU A 100 25.86 -12.44 14.33
C LEU A 100 26.46 -13.84 14.57
N SER A 101 27.26 -14.36 13.63
CA SER A 101 27.87 -15.70 13.73
C SER A 101 29.32 -15.71 14.25
N ASP A 102 29.76 -14.66 14.97
CA ASP A 102 31.02 -14.66 15.74
C ASP A 102 30.81 -15.15 17.18
#